data_AF-A0A6P2BDG0-F1
#
_entry.id   AF-A0A6P2BDG0-F1
#
_cell.length_a   1.000
_cell.length_b   1.000
_cell.length_c   1.000
_cell.angle_alpha   90.00
_cell.angle_beta   90.00
_cell.angle_gamma   90.00
#
_symmetry.space_group_name_H-M   'P 1'
#
loop_
_entity.id
_entity.type
_entity.pdbx_description
1 polymer ?
#
loop_
_entity_poly.entity_id
_entity_poly.type
_entity_poly.pdbx_seq_one_letter_code
_entity_poly.pdbx_strand_id
1 'polypeptide(L)' 'MSFRFWRRIRIAPGVTLNLSKSTASLSFGPRGAKYTVSPRGNRVTAGLP' A
#
# COMPACT_ATOMS: atom_id res chain seq x y z
N MET A 1 13.76 -21.39 11.37
CA MET A 1 13.02 -20.14 11.68
C MET A 1 12.86 -19.30 10.43
N SER A 2 11.66 -19.22 9.86
CA SER A 2 11.41 -18.34 8.71
C SER A 2 11.26 -16.88 9.16
N PHE A 3 12.19 -16.01 8.77
CA PHE A 3 12.04 -14.55 8.93
C PHE A 3 10.75 -14.08 8.24
N ARG A 4 9.71 -13.78 9.03
CA ARG A 4 8.46 -13.15 8.55
C ARG A 4 8.70 -11.63 8.48
N PHE A 5 9.37 -11.19 7.44
CA PHE A 5 9.55 -9.76 7.18
C PHE A 5 8.23 -9.18 6.66
N TRP A 6 7.55 -8.43 7.52
CA TRP A 6 6.43 -7.57 7.17
C TRP A 6 6.59 -6.24 7.88
N ARG A 7 6.57 -5.14 7.13
CA ARG A 7 6.75 -3.80 7.66
C ARG A 7 5.81 -2.83 6.96
N ARG A 8 4.91 -2.21 7.71
CA ARG A 8 4.07 -1.11 7.24
C ARG A 8 4.71 0.21 7.66
N ILE A 9 5.07 1.03 6.69
CA ILE A 9 5.68 2.35 6.90
C ILE A 9 4.69 3.41 6.40
N ARG A 10 4.35 4.39 7.25
CA ARG A 10 3.58 5.57 6.83
C ARG A 10 4.60 6.64 6.43
N ILE A 11 4.58 7.06 5.17
CA ILE A 11 5.54 8.03 4.63
C ILE A 11 4.97 9.44 4.77
N ALA A 12 3.69 9.61 4.45
CA ALA A 12 2.98 10.88 4.52
C ALA A 12 1.50 10.64 4.89
N PRO A 13 0.76 11.65 5.37
CA PRO A 13 -0.69 11.55 5.50
C PRO A 13 -1.31 11.18 4.14
N GLY A 14 -2.00 10.03 4.08
CA GLY A 14 -2.54 9.48 2.84
C GLY A 14 -1.60 8.51 2.11
N VAL A 15 -0.31 8.39 2.49
CA VAL A 15 0.67 7.50 1.84
C VAL A 15 1.21 6.44 2.81
N THR A 16 0.95 5.18 2.51
CA THR A 16 1.37 4.01 3.28
C THR A 16 2.06 2.98 2.40
N LEU A 17 3.24 2.54 2.81
CA LEU A 17 4.02 1.52 2.13
C LEU A 17 3.99 0.22 2.96
N ASN A 18 3.49 -0.88 2.40
CA ASN A 18 3.56 -2.21 2.99
C ASN A 18 4.67 -3.02 2.31
N LEU A 19 5.75 -3.26 3.04
CA LEU A 19 6.82 -4.16 2.67
C LEU A 19 6.52 -5.55 3.22
N SER A 20 6.65 -6.57 2.37
CA SER A 20 6.63 -7.97 2.77
C SER A 20 7.85 -8.67 2.20
N LYS A 21 8.17 -9.87 2.69
CA LYS A 21 9.29 -10.71 2.22
C LYS A 21 9.34 -10.88 0.70
N SER A 22 8.19 -10.90 0.03
CA SER A 22 8.09 -11.19 -1.41
C SER A 22 7.75 -9.97 -2.26
N THR A 23 7.07 -8.97 -1.69
CA THR A 23 6.53 -7.83 -2.45
C THR A 23 6.44 -6.56 -1.60
N ALA A 24 6.66 -5.41 -2.23
CA ALA A 24 6.39 -4.09 -1.67
C ALA A 24 5.11 -3.52 -2.30
N SER A 25 4.20 -2.94 -1.53
CA SER A 25 3.02 -2.26 -2.07
C SER A 25 2.90 -0.87 -1.47
N LEU A 26 2.56 0.12 -2.28
CA LEU A 26 2.49 1.52 -1.90
C LEU A 26 1.07 2.00 -2.16
N SER A 27 0.37 2.41 -1.10
CA SER A 27 -0.96 3.00 -1.20
C SER A 27 -0.87 4.48 -0.93
N PHE A 28 -1.35 5.31 -1.83
CA PHE A 28 -1.36 6.76 -1.71
C PHE A 28 -2.71 7.34 -2.12
N GLY A 29 -3.21 8.29 -1.34
CA GLY A 29 -4.37 9.11 -1.68
C GLY A 29 -5.32 9.39 -0.50
N PRO A 30 -6.18 10.41 -0.64
CA PRO A 30 -7.12 10.84 0.39
C PRO A 30 -8.26 9.83 0.63
N ARG A 31 -9.04 10.05 1.70
CA ARG A 31 -10.28 9.30 1.93
C ARG A 31 -11.21 9.51 0.72
N GLY A 32 -11.56 8.44 0.02
CA GLY A 32 -12.39 8.49 -1.20
C GLY A 32 -11.61 8.42 -2.51
N ALA A 33 -10.27 8.51 -2.52
CA ALA A 33 -9.49 8.28 -3.73
C ALA A 33 -8.13 7.67 -3.35
N LYS A 34 -8.08 6.34 -3.24
CA LYS A 34 -6.89 5.60 -2.80
C LYS A 34 -6.31 4.82 -3.97
N TYR A 35 -5.06 5.10 -4.30
CA TYR A 35 -4.32 4.40 -5.34
C TYR A 35 -3.29 3.48 -4.70
N THR A 36 -3.40 2.18 -4.93
CA THR A 36 -2.47 1.17 -4.43
C THR A 36 -1.65 0.62 -5.59
N VAL A 37 -0.36 0.93 -5.61
CA VAL A 37 0.64 0.31 -6.49
C VAL A 37 1.17 -0.95 -5.84
N SER A 38 1.15 -2.06 -6.56
CA SER A 38 1.83 -3.27 -6.12
C SER A 38 2.39 -4.06 -7.30
N PRO A 39 3.45 -4.86 -7.11
CA PRO A 39 4.00 -5.75 -8.13
C PRO A 39 2.97 -6.74 -8.70
N ARG A 40 1.88 -7.01 -7.97
CA ARG A 40 0.77 -7.89 -8.40
C ARG A 40 -0.34 -7.15 -9.15
N GLY A 41 -0.25 -5.84 -9.25
CA GLY A 41 -1.25 -5.01 -9.91
C GLY A 41 -1.51 -3.70 -9.18
N ASN A 42 -1.94 -2.72 -9.96
CA ASN A 42 -2.34 -1.41 -9.46
C ASN A 42 -3.84 -1.43 -9.19
N ARG A 43 -4.25 -1.10 -7.97
CA ARG A 43 -5.65 -1.01 -7.55
C ARG A 43 -5.99 0.44 -7.29
N VAL A 44 -6.95 0.97 -8.04
CA VAL A 44 -7.53 2.29 -7.78
C VAL A 44 -8.85 2.09 -7.06
N THR A 45 -8.99 2.72 -5.91
CA THR A 45 -10.25 2.83 -5.19
C THR A 45 -10.68 4.29 -5.28
N ALA A 46 -11.54 4.60 -6.24
CA ALA A 46 -12.32 5.83 -6.23
C ALA A 46 -13.63 5.52 -5.48
N GLY A 47 -13.81 6.14 -4.32
CA GLY A 47 -15.08 6.14 -3.62
C GLY A 47 -16.04 7.01 -4.40
N LEU A 48 -17.07 6.38 -4.96
CA LEU A 48 -18.28 7.09 -5.34
C LEU A 48 -18.96 7.54 -4.04
N PRO A 49 -19.34 8.82 -3.91
CA PRO A 49 -20.05 9.34 -2.74
C PRO A 49 -21.40 8.65 -2.53
#